data_AF-X1EUT6-F1
#
_entry.id   AF-X1EUT6-F1
#
_cell.length_a   1.000
_cell.length_b   1.000
_cell.length_c   1.000
_cell.angle_alpha   90.00
_cell.angle_beta   90.00
_cell.angle_gamma   90.00
#
_symmetry.space_group_name_H-M   'P 1'
#
loop_
_entity.id
_entity.type
_entity.pdbx_description
1 polymer ?
#
loop_
_entity_poly.entity_id
_entity_poly.type
_entity_poly.pdbx_seq_one_letter_code
_entity_poly.pdbx_strand_id
1 'polypeptide(L)'
;LKIWPYPAKRTLISYAFPSIEDSFEAIRQILREQIYPAVVRIYDQFETMRHFPDIDKAKDKVMVVFICEGNSKLVDLEESITREKSEKNSGVDCGEHPVEHWFESRFRITETSSMPPYKIVFDTIEVASLWENASDIYHSVLKSMKQLQGIIMITAHVSHFYPNGVGIYFSFGGVPTKEQSDLEFYQKCWNTVVKAVKGEFRP
;
A
#
# COMPACT_ATOMS: atom_id res chain seq x y z
N LEU A 1 -18.76 17.92 -15.02
CA LEU A 1 -18.45 16.88 -14.00
C LEU A 1 -19.58 15.86 -14.01
N LYS A 2 -19.28 14.55 -14.02
CA LYS A 2 -20.31 13.53 -13.82
C LYS A 2 -20.63 13.46 -12.33
N ILE A 3 -21.91 13.50 -11.96
CA ILE A 3 -22.38 13.48 -10.57
C ILE A 3 -23.23 12.22 -10.33
N TRP A 4 -23.24 11.73 -9.10
CA TRP A 4 -23.97 10.54 -8.68
C TRP A 4 -24.74 10.82 -7.38
N PRO A 5 -25.88 10.15 -7.14
CA PRO A 5 -26.53 10.16 -5.83
C PRO A 5 -25.61 9.60 -4.74
N TYR A 6 -25.86 9.98 -3.48
CA TYR A 6 -25.22 9.32 -2.35
C TYR A 6 -25.54 7.81 -2.33
N PRO A 7 -24.59 6.95 -1.92
CA PRO A 7 -24.81 5.52 -1.85
C PRO A 7 -25.88 5.19 -0.79
N ALA A 8 -26.75 4.23 -1.10
CA ALA A 8 -27.79 3.76 -0.18
C ALA A 8 -27.22 2.86 0.94
N LYS A 9 -26.11 2.17 0.66
CA LYS A 9 -25.36 1.36 1.62
C LYS A 9 -23.86 1.60 1.46
N ARG A 10 -23.15 1.58 2.58
CA ARG A 10 -21.69 1.51 2.68
C ARG A 10 -21.33 0.39 3.65
N THR A 11 -20.35 -0.44 3.30
CA THR A 11 -19.73 -1.38 4.26
C THR A 11 -18.24 -1.09 4.39
N LEU A 12 -17.73 -1.25 5.61
CA LEU A 12 -16.33 -1.10 5.98
C LEU A 12 -15.72 -2.49 6.24
N ILE A 13 -14.61 -2.81 5.60
CA ILE A 13 -13.98 -4.13 5.73
C ILE A 13 -12.48 -3.94 5.92
N SER A 14 -11.88 -4.65 6.88
CA SER A 14 -10.42 -4.67 7.03
C SER A 14 -9.90 -6.07 7.35
N TYR A 15 -8.73 -6.38 6.77
CA TYR A 15 -8.06 -7.66 6.95
C TYR A 15 -6.56 -7.44 7.12
N ALA A 16 -5.96 -8.23 8.03
CA ALA A 16 -4.51 -8.33 8.16
C ALA A 16 -4.02 -9.61 7.48
N PHE A 17 -3.11 -9.46 6.51
CA PHE A 17 -2.53 -10.55 5.72
C PHE A 17 -1.11 -10.88 6.19
N PRO A 18 -0.68 -12.15 6.13
CA PRO A 18 0.68 -12.55 6.50
C PRO A 18 1.76 -11.93 5.61
N SER A 19 1.46 -11.70 4.33
CA SER A 19 2.41 -11.19 3.33
C SER A 19 1.74 -10.23 2.33
N ILE A 20 2.57 -9.51 1.56
CA ILE A 20 2.07 -8.64 0.48
C ILE A 20 1.48 -9.49 -0.65
N GLU A 21 2.04 -10.66 -0.91
CA GLU A 21 1.60 -11.63 -1.91
C GLU A 21 0.17 -12.10 -1.63
N ASP A 22 -0.13 -12.47 -0.39
CA ASP A 22 -1.46 -12.91 0.03
C ASP A 22 -2.50 -11.80 -0.22
N SER A 23 -2.14 -10.55 0.10
CA SER A 23 -3.00 -9.39 -0.13
C SER A 23 -3.22 -9.11 -1.63
N PHE A 24 -2.18 -9.25 -2.45
CA PHE A 24 -2.28 -9.10 -3.90
C PHE A 24 -3.15 -10.18 -4.52
N GLU A 25 -2.98 -11.43 -4.11
CA GLU A 25 -3.77 -12.54 -4.64
C GLU A 25 -5.25 -12.40 -4.26
N ALA A 26 -5.56 -11.99 -3.03
CA ALA A 26 -6.93 -11.70 -2.60
C ALA A 26 -7.60 -10.66 -3.50
N ILE A 27 -6.94 -9.50 -3.69
CA ILE A 27 -7.48 -8.40 -4.50
C ILE A 27 -7.58 -8.79 -5.97
N ARG A 28 -6.56 -9.49 -6.50
CA ARG A 28 -6.58 -9.99 -7.87
C ARG A 28 -7.77 -10.92 -8.11
N GLN A 29 -8.08 -11.82 -7.17
CA GLN A 29 -9.25 -12.71 -7.28
C GLN A 29 -10.57 -11.94 -7.21
N ILE A 30 -10.70 -10.95 -6.33
CA ILE A 30 -11.88 -10.07 -6.24
C ILE A 30 -12.13 -9.37 -7.59
N LEU A 31 -11.11 -8.71 -8.14
CA LEU A 31 -11.23 -7.97 -9.40
C LEU A 31 -11.51 -8.88 -10.61
N ARG A 32 -11.02 -10.12 -10.60
CA ARG A 32 -11.31 -11.11 -11.67
C ARG A 32 -12.78 -11.55 -11.69
N GLU A 33 -13.49 -11.43 -10.58
CA GLU A 33 -14.94 -11.63 -10.52
C GLU A 33 -15.74 -10.37 -10.91
N GLN A 34 -15.05 -9.33 -11.39
CA GLN A 34 -15.64 -8.02 -11.73
C GLN A 34 -16.31 -7.33 -10.53
N ILE A 35 -15.78 -7.58 -9.34
CA ILE A 35 -16.15 -6.87 -8.11
C ILE A 35 -15.14 -5.75 -7.89
N TYR A 36 -15.63 -4.52 -7.69
CA TYR A 36 -14.79 -3.32 -7.63
C TYR A 36 -15.16 -2.48 -6.40
N PRO A 37 -14.67 -2.84 -5.20
CA PRO A 37 -14.87 -2.03 -4.01
C PRO A 37 -14.47 -0.57 -4.29
N ALA A 38 -15.29 0.37 -3.83
CA ALA A 38 -15.09 1.80 -4.01
C ALA A 38 -13.72 2.28 -3.50
N VAL A 39 -13.20 1.64 -2.45
CA VAL A 39 -11.83 1.81 -1.98
C VAL A 39 -11.22 0.45 -1.73
N VAL A 40 -9.97 0.29 -2.16
CA VAL A 40 -9.04 -0.74 -1.70
C VAL A 40 -7.73 -0.04 -1.38
N ARG A 41 -7.12 -0.33 -0.23
CA ARG A 41 -5.77 0.15 0.07
C ARG A 41 -5.00 -0.86 0.89
N ILE A 42 -3.78 -1.18 0.45
CA ILE A 42 -2.83 -2.02 1.19
C ILE A 42 -1.79 -1.14 1.84
N TYR A 43 -1.45 -1.45 3.08
CA TYR A 43 -0.32 -0.92 3.83
C TYR A 43 0.67 -2.06 4.08
N ASP A 44 1.94 -1.89 3.72
CA ASP A 44 2.94 -2.92 4.05
C ASP A 44 3.15 -3.06 5.57
N GLN A 45 4.02 -3.98 6.00
CA GLN A 45 4.23 -4.23 7.43
C GLN A 45 4.66 -2.98 8.22
N PHE A 46 5.52 -2.14 7.64
CA PHE A 46 6.02 -0.94 8.31
C PHE A 46 4.94 0.15 8.37
N GLU A 47 4.20 0.36 7.28
CA GLU A 47 3.10 1.32 7.28
C GLU A 47 1.93 0.83 8.16
N THR A 48 1.68 -0.48 8.22
CA THR A 48 0.68 -1.08 9.09
C THR A 48 0.98 -0.79 10.56
N MET A 49 2.22 -1.03 11.00
CA MET A 49 2.66 -0.72 12.35
C MET A 49 2.47 0.77 12.69
N ARG A 50 2.72 1.67 11.72
CA ARG A 50 2.64 3.12 11.92
C ARG A 50 1.21 3.65 11.94
N HIS A 51 0.34 3.14 11.07
CA HIS A 51 -1.03 3.62 10.91
C HIS A 51 -2.03 2.90 11.80
N PHE A 52 -1.77 1.65 12.20
CA PHE A 52 -2.69 0.83 12.96
C PHE A 52 -2.01 0.20 14.20
N PRO A 53 -1.28 0.97 15.02
CA PRO A 53 -0.49 0.44 16.13
C PRO A 53 -1.34 -0.30 17.18
N ASP A 54 -2.61 0.09 17.31
CA ASP A 54 -3.54 -0.45 18.30
C ASP A 54 -4.25 -1.74 17.84
N ILE A 55 -4.00 -2.20 16.60
CA ILE A 55 -4.64 -3.40 16.04
C ILE A 55 -3.74 -4.62 16.25
N ASP A 56 -3.91 -5.31 17.38
CA ASP A 56 -3.10 -6.49 17.74
C ASP A 56 -3.01 -7.56 16.66
N LYS A 57 -4.13 -7.82 15.95
CA LYS A 57 -4.20 -8.82 14.87
C LYS A 57 -3.30 -8.49 13.68
N ALA A 58 -2.92 -7.22 13.51
CA ALA A 58 -2.16 -6.68 12.40
C ALA A 58 -0.67 -6.46 12.70
N LYS A 59 -0.20 -6.82 13.90
CA LYS A 59 1.23 -6.80 14.25
C LYS A 59 2.03 -7.64 13.26
N ASP A 60 3.10 -7.05 12.73
CA ASP A 60 4.02 -7.64 11.74
C ASP A 60 3.33 -8.15 10.45
N LYS A 61 2.15 -7.61 10.12
CA LYS A 61 1.32 -8.02 8.98
C LYS A 61 1.03 -6.86 8.05
N VAL A 62 0.44 -7.19 6.91
CA VAL A 62 -0.01 -6.25 5.88
C VAL A 62 -1.48 -5.94 6.13
N MET A 63 -1.82 -4.69 6.45
CA MET A 63 -3.21 -4.25 6.61
C MET A 63 -3.81 -3.89 5.26
N VAL A 64 -5.03 -4.36 5.01
CA VAL A 64 -5.83 -3.97 3.86
C VAL A 64 -7.17 -3.44 4.32
N VAL A 65 -7.54 -2.27 3.81
CA VAL A 65 -8.86 -1.67 4.01
C VAL A 65 -9.65 -1.68 2.71
N PHE A 66 -10.93 -2.05 2.80
CA PHE A 66 -11.88 -2.00 1.70
C PHE A 66 -13.11 -1.19 2.11
N ILE A 67 -13.68 -0.48 1.14
CA ILE A 67 -14.98 0.19 1.29
C ILE A 67 -15.83 -0.19 0.09
N CYS A 68 -17.01 -0.75 0.32
CA CYS A 68 -18.01 -1.03 -0.72
C CYS A 68 -19.15 -0.02 -0.60
N GLU A 69 -19.54 0.64 -1.69
CA GLU A 69 -20.57 1.69 -1.70
C GLU A 69 -21.49 1.56 -2.90
N GLY A 70 -22.79 1.75 -2.68
CA GLY A 70 -23.75 1.77 -3.78
C GLY A 70 -25.16 1.45 -3.34
N ASN A 71 -25.90 0.76 -4.21
CA ASN A 71 -27.18 0.17 -3.83
C ASN A 71 -26.94 -1.06 -2.93
N SER A 72 -27.89 -1.39 -2.06
CA SER A 72 -27.70 -2.44 -1.06
C SER A 72 -27.37 -3.80 -1.67
N LYS A 73 -28.05 -4.21 -2.75
CA LYS A 73 -27.81 -5.53 -3.38
C LYS A 73 -26.41 -5.67 -3.96
N LEU A 74 -25.89 -4.60 -4.54
CA LEU A 74 -24.50 -4.55 -5.02
C LEU A 74 -23.55 -4.68 -3.84
N VAL A 75 -23.71 -3.83 -2.82
CA VAL A 75 -22.81 -3.80 -1.67
C VAL A 75 -22.82 -5.13 -0.91
N ASP A 76 -23.97 -5.78 -0.76
CA ASP A 76 -24.09 -7.11 -0.14
C ASP A 76 -23.26 -8.16 -0.90
N LEU A 77 -23.28 -8.12 -2.23
CA LEU A 77 -22.51 -9.03 -3.08
C LEU A 77 -21.01 -8.71 -3.02
N GLU A 78 -20.64 -7.44 -3.15
CA GLU A 78 -19.23 -7.01 -3.08
C GLU A 78 -18.62 -7.38 -1.73
N GLU A 79 -19.33 -7.09 -0.63
CA GLU A 79 -18.90 -7.45 0.72
C GLU A 79 -18.69 -8.96 0.86
N SER A 80 -19.66 -9.77 0.43
CA SER A 80 -19.58 -11.22 0.53
C SER A 80 -18.36 -11.77 -0.20
N ILE A 81 -18.11 -11.32 -1.43
CA ILE A 81 -16.98 -11.78 -2.25
C ILE A 81 -15.66 -11.26 -1.68
N THR A 82 -15.59 -10.00 -1.27
CA THR A 82 -14.38 -9.41 -0.67
C THR A 82 -13.95 -10.15 0.59
N ARG A 83 -14.90 -10.47 1.49
CA ARG A 83 -14.61 -11.26 2.69
C ARG A 83 -14.16 -12.67 2.34
N GLU A 84 -14.89 -13.37 1.46
CA GLU A 84 -14.56 -14.73 1.02
C GLU A 84 -13.14 -14.81 0.45
N LYS A 85 -12.77 -13.92 -0.47
CA LYS A 85 -11.43 -13.94 -1.09
C LYS A 85 -10.34 -13.55 -0.10
N SER A 86 -10.61 -12.61 0.80
CA SER A 86 -9.64 -12.23 1.83
C SER A 86 -9.33 -13.42 2.75
N GLU A 87 -10.35 -14.11 3.25
CA GLU A 87 -10.20 -15.26 4.15
C GLU A 87 -9.56 -16.46 3.45
N LYS A 88 -9.92 -16.75 2.19
CA LYS A 88 -9.28 -17.80 1.38
C LYS A 88 -7.79 -17.58 1.15
N ASN A 89 -7.34 -16.33 1.17
CA ASN A 89 -5.94 -15.95 1.02
C ASN A 89 -5.33 -15.52 2.37
N SER A 90 -5.71 -16.21 3.46
CA SER A 90 -5.10 -16.06 4.79
C SER A 90 -5.34 -14.71 5.49
N GLY A 91 -6.26 -13.88 4.99
CA GLY A 91 -6.65 -12.63 5.64
C GLY A 91 -7.35 -12.89 6.98
N VAL A 92 -6.93 -12.16 8.02
CA VAL A 92 -7.57 -12.17 9.34
C VAL A 92 -8.43 -10.92 9.53
N ASP A 93 -9.73 -11.10 9.74
CA ASP A 93 -10.68 -9.99 9.92
C ASP A 93 -10.29 -9.12 11.13
N CYS A 94 -10.15 -7.81 10.88
CA CYS A 94 -9.79 -6.80 11.87
C CYS A 94 -10.95 -5.86 12.24
N GLY A 95 -12.17 -6.14 11.77
CA GLY A 95 -13.38 -5.35 12.04
C GLY A 95 -13.45 -4.07 11.23
N GLU A 96 -14.36 -3.18 11.60
CA GLU A 96 -14.58 -1.91 10.89
C GLU A 96 -13.61 -0.80 11.36
N HIS A 97 -13.13 -0.90 12.60
CA HIS A 97 -12.35 0.15 13.26
C HIS A 97 -11.11 0.63 12.47
N PRO A 98 -10.30 -0.24 11.82
CA PRO A 98 -9.19 0.23 10.99
C PRO A 98 -9.64 1.13 9.83
N VAL A 99 -10.82 0.87 9.25
CA VAL A 99 -11.37 1.68 8.16
C VAL A 99 -11.93 3.01 8.67
N GLU A 100 -12.54 3.02 9.85
CA GLU A 100 -12.97 4.26 10.52
C GLU A 100 -11.77 5.16 10.83
N HIS A 101 -10.72 4.60 11.43
CA HIS A 101 -9.47 5.31 11.68
C HIS A 101 -8.86 5.83 10.37
N TRP A 102 -8.90 5.03 9.31
CA TRP A 102 -8.45 5.44 7.99
C TRP A 102 -9.21 6.66 7.47
N PHE A 103 -10.54 6.72 7.61
CA PHE A 103 -11.32 7.91 7.22
C PHE A 103 -10.85 9.18 7.94
N GLU A 104 -10.51 9.09 9.22
CA GLU A 104 -10.07 10.20 10.05
C GLU A 104 -8.63 10.68 9.74
N SER A 105 -7.77 9.76 9.28
CA SER A 105 -6.34 9.98 9.11
C SER A 105 -5.87 10.08 7.67
N ARG A 106 -6.64 9.65 6.67
CA ARG A 106 -6.21 9.53 5.25
C ARG A 106 -5.66 10.81 4.59
N PHE A 107 -5.95 11.98 5.15
CA PHE A 107 -5.46 13.27 4.66
C PHE A 107 -4.38 13.90 5.54
N ARG A 108 -3.99 13.23 6.63
CA ARG A 108 -2.93 13.68 7.54
C ARG A 108 -1.58 13.19 7.00
N ILE A 109 -1.10 13.85 5.96
CA ILE A 109 0.23 13.60 5.38
C ILE A 109 1.18 14.66 5.97
N THR A 110 2.06 14.25 6.87
CA THR A 110 2.94 15.16 7.63
C THR A 110 4.42 14.92 7.34
N GLU A 111 4.77 13.85 6.64
CA GLU A 111 6.15 13.40 6.41
C GLU A 111 6.96 14.49 5.70
N THR A 112 6.43 15.04 4.60
CA THR A 112 7.10 16.09 3.81
C THR A 112 7.32 17.40 4.56
N SER A 113 6.47 17.73 5.53
CA SER A 113 6.60 18.94 6.35
C SER A 113 7.39 18.71 7.65
N SER A 114 7.39 17.49 8.18
CA SER A 114 8.04 17.14 9.45
C SER A 114 9.51 16.73 9.30
N MET A 115 9.92 16.26 8.12
CA MET A 115 11.26 15.73 7.87
C MET A 115 12.38 16.77 7.61
N PRO A 116 12.15 17.92 6.94
CA PRO A 116 13.21 18.89 6.65
C PRO A 116 13.99 19.41 7.87
N PRO A 117 13.36 19.69 9.04
CA PRO A 117 14.09 20.10 10.25
C PRO A 117 15.15 19.09 10.72
N TYR A 118 14.98 17.81 10.37
CA TYR A 118 15.91 16.74 10.71
C TYR A 118 16.93 16.42 9.60
N LYS A 119 16.97 17.24 8.54
CA LYS A 119 17.81 17.02 7.34
C LYS A 119 17.56 15.68 6.66
N ILE A 120 16.33 15.19 6.75
CA ILE A 120 15.91 13.95 6.08
C ILE A 120 15.44 14.34 4.67
N VAL A 121 16.11 13.79 3.67
CA VAL A 121 15.64 13.78 2.28
C VAL A 121 14.53 12.74 2.19
N PHE A 122 13.34 13.16 1.76
CA PHE A 122 12.15 12.31 1.67
C PHE A 122 11.43 12.52 0.35
N ASP A 123 10.97 11.43 -0.26
CA ASP A 123 10.10 11.49 -1.43
C ASP A 123 9.31 10.19 -1.60
N THR A 124 8.37 10.20 -2.55
CA THR A 124 7.54 9.06 -2.93
C THR A 124 7.65 8.76 -4.42
N ILE A 125 7.69 7.47 -4.78
CA ILE A 125 7.76 6.98 -6.16
C ILE A 125 6.60 6.02 -6.40
N GLU A 126 5.77 6.27 -7.42
CA GLU A 126 4.73 5.34 -7.87
C GLU A 126 5.25 4.46 -9.02
N VAL A 127 4.97 3.15 -8.93
CA VAL A 127 5.28 2.17 -9.97
C VAL A 127 4.03 1.35 -10.27
N ALA A 128 3.59 1.39 -11.53
CA ALA A 128 2.57 0.48 -12.04
C ALA A 128 3.22 -0.83 -12.54
N SER A 129 2.63 -1.96 -12.20
CA SER A 129 3.12 -3.29 -12.58
C SER A 129 1.98 -4.25 -12.93
N LEU A 130 2.28 -5.26 -13.74
CA LEU A 130 1.41 -6.43 -13.89
C LEU A 130 1.41 -7.26 -12.61
N TRP A 131 0.31 -7.96 -12.33
CA TRP A 131 0.17 -8.80 -11.14
C TRP A 131 1.33 -9.78 -10.94
N GLU A 132 1.78 -10.44 -12.02
CA GLU A 132 2.86 -11.44 -11.99
C GLU A 132 4.21 -10.88 -11.51
N ASN A 133 4.43 -9.56 -11.64
CA ASN A 133 5.69 -8.90 -11.30
C ASN A 133 5.60 -8.08 -10.01
N ALA A 134 4.41 -7.90 -9.44
CA ALA A 134 4.16 -6.92 -8.38
C ALA A 134 4.94 -7.21 -7.09
N SER A 135 4.92 -8.46 -6.63
CA SER A 135 5.67 -8.90 -5.44
C SER A 135 7.19 -8.80 -5.66
N ASP A 136 7.68 -9.25 -6.81
CA ASP A 136 9.09 -9.18 -7.16
C ASP A 136 9.61 -7.74 -7.19
N ILE A 137 8.82 -6.82 -7.75
CA ILE A 137 9.15 -5.39 -7.75
C ILE A 137 9.17 -4.83 -6.33
N TYR A 138 8.15 -5.13 -5.52
CA TYR A 138 8.10 -4.73 -4.12
C TYR A 138 9.38 -5.14 -3.37
N HIS A 139 9.73 -6.43 -3.41
CA HIS A 139 10.92 -6.93 -2.72
C HIS A 139 12.23 -6.38 -3.29
N SER A 140 12.35 -6.28 -4.61
CA SER A 140 13.53 -5.75 -5.29
C SER A 140 13.81 -4.30 -4.90
N VAL A 141 12.77 -3.46 -4.87
CA VAL A 141 12.88 -2.05 -4.47
C VAL A 141 13.27 -1.93 -3.00
N LEU A 142 12.57 -2.63 -2.10
CA LEU A 142 12.89 -2.57 -0.67
C LEU A 142 14.30 -3.06 -0.38
N LYS A 143 14.72 -4.18 -0.98
CA LYS A 143 16.04 -4.76 -0.78
C LYS A 143 17.15 -3.85 -1.30
N SER A 144 17.02 -3.32 -2.51
CA SER A 144 18.05 -2.46 -3.13
C SER A 144 18.17 -1.12 -2.40
N MET A 145 17.05 -0.51 -1.99
CA MET A 145 17.05 0.73 -1.22
C MET A 145 17.69 0.56 0.17
N LYS A 146 17.41 -0.55 0.87
CA LYS A 146 18.02 -0.85 2.19
C LYS A 146 19.54 -1.00 2.14
N GLN A 147 20.14 -1.23 0.97
CA GLN A 147 21.59 -1.32 0.80
C GLN A 147 22.27 0.05 0.62
N LEU A 148 21.50 1.11 0.37
CA LEU A 148 22.05 2.46 0.23
C LEU A 148 22.41 3.02 1.60
N GLN A 149 23.68 3.37 1.78
CA GLN A 149 24.12 4.11 2.95
C GLN A 149 23.36 5.43 3.08
N GLY A 150 22.81 5.70 4.26
CA GLY A 150 22.03 6.90 4.56
C GLY A 150 20.51 6.70 4.52
N ILE A 151 20.01 5.63 3.91
CA ILE A 151 18.57 5.29 3.98
C ILE A 151 18.20 4.92 5.43
N ILE A 152 17.16 5.58 5.95
CA ILE A 152 16.59 5.30 7.27
C ILE A 152 15.24 4.58 7.16
N MET A 153 14.52 4.77 6.06
CA MET A 153 13.18 4.24 5.86
C MET A 153 12.92 4.00 4.37
N ILE A 154 12.31 2.87 4.06
CA ILE A 154 11.66 2.57 2.79
C ILE A 154 10.43 1.73 3.10
N THR A 155 9.25 2.22 2.72
CA THR A 155 7.96 1.56 2.92
C THR A 155 7.14 1.59 1.63
N ALA A 156 6.05 0.82 1.60
CA ALA A 156 5.09 0.92 0.51
C ALA A 156 3.64 0.86 0.98
N HIS A 157 2.78 1.53 0.21
CA HIS A 157 1.35 1.26 0.17
C HIS A 157 0.88 1.11 -1.27
N VAL A 158 -0.33 0.61 -1.41
CA VAL A 158 -0.95 0.36 -2.72
C VAL A 158 -2.35 0.92 -2.70
N SER A 159 -2.66 1.81 -3.65
CA SER A 159 -3.97 2.45 -3.74
C SER A 159 -4.61 2.40 -5.11
N HIS A 160 -3.91 1.92 -6.13
CA HIS A 160 -4.45 1.76 -7.47
C HIS A 160 -4.40 0.30 -7.88
N PHE A 161 -5.55 -0.21 -8.31
CA PHE A 161 -5.71 -1.60 -8.71
C PHE A 161 -6.41 -1.66 -10.05
N TYR A 162 -5.96 -2.56 -10.90
CA TYR A 162 -6.44 -2.74 -12.26
C TYR A 162 -6.70 -4.23 -12.50
N PRO A 163 -7.56 -4.58 -13.47
CA PRO A 163 -7.78 -5.99 -13.83
C PRO A 163 -6.48 -6.75 -14.10
N ASN A 164 -5.48 -6.09 -14.70
CA ASN A 164 -4.21 -6.69 -15.09
C ASN A 164 -3.02 -6.34 -14.20
N GLY A 165 -3.19 -5.48 -13.19
CA GLY A 165 -2.04 -5.02 -12.41
C GLY A 165 -2.38 -4.09 -11.25
N VAL A 166 -1.34 -3.44 -10.74
CA VAL A 166 -1.39 -2.69 -9.49
C VAL A 166 -0.38 -1.53 -9.49
N GLY A 167 -0.72 -0.42 -8.83
CA GLY A 167 0.13 0.74 -8.62
C GLY A 167 0.66 0.81 -7.18
N ILE A 168 1.96 0.58 -7.02
CA ILE A 168 2.66 0.57 -5.73
C ILE A 168 3.33 1.92 -5.51
N TYR A 169 3.04 2.57 -4.39
CA TYR A 169 3.71 3.78 -3.93
C TYR A 169 4.78 3.40 -2.93
N PHE A 170 6.03 3.71 -3.25
CA PHE A 170 7.16 3.59 -2.33
C PHE A 170 7.44 4.95 -1.70
N SER A 171 7.59 5.00 -0.38
CA SER A 171 8.02 6.19 0.35
C SER A 171 9.40 5.93 0.92
N PHE A 172 10.37 6.81 0.67
CA PHE A 172 11.72 6.66 1.22
C PHE A 172 12.14 7.91 1.98
N GLY A 173 12.95 7.70 3.03
CA GLY A 173 13.58 8.75 3.81
C GLY A 173 15.03 8.39 4.12
N GLY A 174 15.92 9.37 4.10
CA GLY A 174 17.33 9.17 4.42
C GLY A 174 18.08 10.44 4.77
N VAL A 175 19.25 10.27 5.40
CA VAL A 175 20.20 11.34 5.68
C VAL A 175 21.46 11.07 4.85
N PRO A 176 21.85 11.96 3.92
CA PRO A 176 23.05 11.81 3.10
C PRO A 176 24.33 11.64 3.95
N THR A 177 25.33 10.93 3.41
CA THR A 177 26.66 10.90 4.06
C THR A 177 27.35 12.24 3.91
N LYS A 178 28.42 12.48 4.68
CA LYS A 178 29.14 13.77 4.65
C LYS A 178 29.75 14.09 3.29
N GLU A 179 29.96 13.07 2.47
CA GLU A 179 30.59 13.14 1.15
C GLU A 179 29.57 13.33 0.01
N GLN A 180 28.28 13.41 0.31
CA GLN A 180 27.21 13.52 -0.69
C GLN A 180 26.28 14.70 -0.38
N SER A 181 25.88 15.45 -1.40
CA SER A 181 24.81 16.44 -1.30
C SER A 181 23.43 15.79 -1.21
N ASP A 182 22.45 16.52 -0.69
CA ASP A 182 21.04 16.09 -0.61
C ASP A 182 20.49 15.67 -1.99
N LEU A 183 20.84 16.42 -3.04
CA LEU A 183 20.41 16.13 -4.42
C LEU A 183 21.05 14.86 -4.98
N GLU A 184 22.34 14.65 -4.75
CA GLU A 184 23.04 13.42 -5.19
C GLU A 184 22.47 12.19 -4.49
N PHE A 185 22.19 12.29 -3.19
CA PHE A 185 21.54 11.22 -2.42
C PHE A 185 20.13 10.93 -2.95
N TYR A 186 19.31 11.97 -3.15
CA TYR A 186 17.98 11.88 -3.75
C TYR A 186 18.02 11.18 -5.12
N GLN A 187 18.91 11.62 -6.01
CA GLN A 187 19.06 11.03 -7.35
C GLN A 187 19.52 9.57 -7.28
N LYS A 188 20.42 9.24 -6.34
CA LYS A 188 20.85 7.85 -6.11
C LYS A 188 19.69 6.96 -5.68
N CYS A 189 18.81 7.45 -4.80
CA CYS A 189 17.59 6.76 -4.37
C CYS A 189 16.67 6.48 -5.56
N TRP A 190 16.30 7.54 -6.31
CA TRP A 190 15.47 7.43 -7.51
C TRP A 190 16.04 6.46 -8.56
N ASN A 191 17.33 6.61 -8.87
CA ASN A 191 18.01 5.72 -9.82
C ASN A 191 18.00 4.27 -9.35
N THR A 192 18.14 4.02 -8.06
CA THR A 192 18.10 2.67 -7.49
C THR A 192 16.72 2.05 -7.66
N VAL A 193 15.65 2.78 -7.39
CA VAL A 193 14.27 2.30 -7.62
C VAL A 193 14.03 2.01 -9.10
N VAL A 194 14.44 2.91 -10.01
CA VAL A 194 14.28 2.69 -11.46
C VAL A 194 15.01 1.44 -11.94
N LYS A 195 16.24 1.21 -11.47
CA LYS A 195 17.02 0.00 -11.81
C LYS A 195 16.37 -1.27 -11.25
N ALA A 196 15.85 -1.21 -10.03
CA ALA A 196 15.15 -2.32 -9.39
C ALA A 196 13.89 -2.73 -10.15
N VAL A 197 13.12 -1.75 -10.61
CA VAL A 197 11.92 -1.96 -11.44
C VAL A 197 12.28 -2.54 -12.80
N LYS A 198 13.40 -2.12 -13.41
CA LYS A 198 13.91 -2.67 -14.68
C LYS A 198 14.49 -4.08 -14.54
N GLY A 199 14.59 -4.62 -13.33
CA GLY A 199 15.11 -5.96 -13.07
C GLY A 199 16.64 -6.05 -13.01
N GLU A 200 17.35 -4.93 -12.92
CA GLU A 200 18.84 -4.91 -12.91
C GLU A 200 19.46 -5.53 -11.64
N PHE A 201 18.65 -5.83 -10.62
CA PHE A 201 19.08 -6.50 -9.38
C PHE A 201 18.54 -7.92 -9.22
N ARG A 202 17.86 -8.47 -10.25
CA ARG A 202 17.44 -9.87 -10.25
C ARG A 202 18.66 -10.76 -10.57
N PRO A 203 18.83 -11.91 -9.89
CA PRO A 203 19.93 -12.84 -10.16
C PRO A 203 19.90 -13.41 -11.57
#